data_AF-A0A967CZA5-F1
#
_entry.id   AF-A0A967CZA5-F1
#
_cell.length_a   1.000
_cell.length_b   1.000
_cell.length_c   1.000
_cell.angle_alpha   90.00
_cell.angle_beta   90.00
_cell.angle_gamma   90.00
#
_symmetry.space_group_name_H-M   'P 1'
#
loop_
_entity.id
_entity.type
_entity.pdbx_description
1 polymer ?
#
loop_
_entity_poly.entity_id
_entity_poly.type
_entity_poly.pdbx_seq_one_letter_code
_entity_poly.pdbx_strand_id
1 'polypeptide(L)'
;MATVDLNADMGESYGPWKMGNDDILLDIVTSANIACGFHAGDPNIMLSTMRIAAKKDVGIGAHPGFHDIEGFGRNRLSIPIGTLQNQVRYQVGAALGMARAAGTTVRHIKLHGAMSNMASEDADMAYALY
;
A
#
# COMPACT_ATOMS: atom_id res chain seq x y z
N MET A 1 -4.53 30.13 0.15
CA MET A 1 -5.32 29.24 1.03
C MET A 1 -4.44 28.07 1.43
N ALA A 2 -4.59 27.53 2.63
CA ALA A 2 -3.91 26.30 3.03
C ALA A 2 -4.51 25.11 2.26
N THR A 3 -3.66 24.17 1.84
CA THR A 3 -4.05 22.91 1.20
C THR A 3 -3.64 21.73 2.08
N VAL A 4 -4.36 20.62 1.97
CA VAL A 4 -4.08 19.37 2.73
C VAL A 4 -4.26 18.17 1.82
N ASP A 5 -3.45 17.12 2.02
CA ASP A 5 -3.64 15.82 1.38
C ASP A 5 -4.60 14.96 2.22
N LEU A 6 -5.60 14.38 1.56
CA LEU A 6 -6.46 13.35 2.12
C LEU A 6 -6.09 12.02 1.49
N ASN A 7 -5.68 11.05 2.32
CA ASN A 7 -5.35 9.70 1.84
C ASN A 7 -6.28 8.63 2.38
N ALA A 8 -6.41 7.55 1.64
CA ALA A 8 -7.05 6.31 2.08
C ALA A 8 -6.27 5.07 1.62
N ASP A 9 -6.42 3.98 2.37
CA ASP A 9 -5.88 2.67 2.02
C ASP A 9 -6.85 1.98 1.06
N MET A 10 -6.34 1.47 -0.07
CA MET A 10 -7.14 1.02 -1.22
C MET A 10 -6.49 -0.19 -1.89
N GLY A 11 -7.22 -0.83 -2.80
CA GLY A 11 -6.75 -2.03 -3.47
C GLY A 11 -6.60 -3.22 -2.50
N GLU A 12 -7.33 -3.21 -1.38
CA GLU A 12 -7.21 -4.21 -0.31
C GLU A 12 -8.15 -5.42 -0.49
N SER A 13 -8.79 -5.54 -1.67
CA SER A 13 -9.48 -6.78 -2.06
C SER A 13 -8.45 -7.90 -2.31
N TYR A 14 -8.88 -9.17 -2.39
CA TYR A 14 -7.97 -10.28 -2.72
C TYR A 14 -8.70 -11.44 -3.40
N GLY A 15 -8.32 -11.79 -4.64
CA GLY A 15 -9.02 -12.81 -5.41
C GLY A 15 -10.51 -12.48 -5.53
N PRO A 16 -11.44 -13.38 -5.13
CA PRO A 16 -12.87 -13.11 -5.18
C PRO A 16 -13.38 -12.23 -4.01
N TRP A 17 -12.57 -11.98 -2.98
CA TRP A 17 -13.01 -11.19 -1.82
C TRP A 17 -12.91 -9.71 -2.09
N LYS A 18 -14.05 -9.02 -1.96
CA LYS A 18 -14.15 -7.57 -2.08
C LYS A 18 -13.98 -6.91 -0.71
N MET A 19 -13.08 -5.94 -0.64
CA MET A 19 -12.85 -5.07 0.50
C MET A 19 -13.06 -3.61 0.09
N GLY A 20 -13.71 -2.83 0.96
CA GLY A 20 -13.88 -1.39 0.75
C GLY A 20 -14.78 -1.01 -0.42
N ASN A 21 -14.72 0.28 -0.77
CA ASN A 21 -15.44 0.86 -1.89
C ASN A 21 -14.55 1.87 -2.63
N ASP A 22 -13.50 1.33 -3.23
CA ASP A 22 -12.41 2.10 -3.82
C ASP A 22 -12.90 3.16 -4.81
N ASP A 23 -13.83 2.79 -5.69
CA ASP A 23 -14.33 3.67 -6.74
C ASP A 23 -14.91 4.96 -6.17
N ILE A 24 -15.76 4.86 -5.14
CA ILE A 24 -16.38 6.04 -4.51
C ILE A 24 -15.34 6.85 -3.76
N LEU A 25 -14.44 6.19 -3.03
CA LEU A 25 -13.48 6.89 -2.19
C LEU A 25 -12.43 7.65 -3.02
N LEU A 26 -12.08 7.15 -4.21
CA LEU A 26 -11.22 7.86 -5.17
C LEU A 26 -11.84 9.15 -5.73
N ASP A 27 -13.14 9.39 -5.55
CA ASP A 27 -13.76 10.71 -5.87
C ASP A 27 -13.55 11.75 -4.76
N ILE A 28 -12.97 11.35 -3.62
CA ILE A 28 -12.85 12.18 -2.40
C ILE A 28 -11.39 12.44 -2.02
N VAL A 29 -10.54 11.41 -2.14
CA VAL A 29 -9.15 11.48 -1.66
C VAL A 29 -8.21 12.12 -2.70
N THR A 30 -7.12 12.72 -2.24
CA THR A 30 -6.04 13.21 -3.09
C THR A 30 -4.91 12.20 -3.25
N SER A 31 -4.81 11.21 -2.36
CA SER A 31 -3.82 10.13 -2.41
C SER A 31 -4.42 8.77 -2.03
N ALA A 32 -3.94 7.69 -2.65
CA ALA A 32 -4.34 6.31 -2.44
C ALA A 32 -3.13 5.46 -2.06
N ASN A 33 -3.19 4.77 -0.92
CA ASN A 33 -2.18 3.82 -0.48
C ASN A 33 -2.61 2.42 -0.97
N ILE A 34 -1.99 1.93 -2.03
CA ILE A 34 -2.44 0.71 -2.73
C ILE A 34 -1.72 -0.52 -2.19
N ALA A 35 -2.47 -1.52 -1.74
CA ALA A 35 -1.92 -2.76 -1.20
C ALA A 35 -1.02 -3.50 -2.19
N CYS A 36 0.02 -4.15 -1.65
CA CYS A 36 1.14 -4.68 -2.43
C CYS A 36 1.21 -6.22 -2.50
N GLY A 37 0.14 -6.92 -2.12
CA GLY A 37 0.03 -8.37 -2.29
C GLY A 37 0.38 -9.23 -1.08
N PHE A 38 0.79 -8.63 0.04
CA PHE A 38 1.24 -9.37 1.23
C PHE A 38 0.23 -9.37 2.37
N HIS A 39 -0.40 -8.23 2.65
CA HIS A 39 -1.51 -8.15 3.60
C HIS A 39 -2.87 -8.21 2.89
N ALA A 40 -2.91 -7.69 1.67
CA ALA A 40 -4.07 -7.61 0.79
C ALA A 40 -3.62 -7.27 -0.63
N GLY A 41 -4.57 -7.21 -1.56
CA GLY A 41 -4.31 -6.91 -2.98
C GLY A 41 -3.77 -8.12 -3.74
N ASP A 42 -4.02 -8.14 -5.03
CA ASP A 42 -3.37 -9.06 -5.97
C ASP A 42 -2.94 -8.27 -7.23
N PRO A 43 -2.20 -8.86 -8.17
CA PRO A 43 -1.73 -8.12 -9.35
C PRO A 43 -2.86 -7.48 -10.16
N ASN A 44 -4.02 -8.13 -10.27
CA ASN A 44 -5.14 -7.60 -11.04
C ASN A 44 -5.79 -6.42 -10.33
N ILE A 45 -5.98 -6.54 -9.01
CA ILE A 45 -6.54 -5.49 -8.15
C ILE A 45 -5.60 -4.28 -8.10
N MET A 46 -4.31 -4.50 -7.92
CA MET A 46 -3.32 -3.41 -7.91
C MET A 46 -3.36 -2.62 -9.22
N LEU A 47 -3.37 -3.32 -10.38
CA LEU A 47 -3.43 -2.66 -11.68
C LEU A 47 -4.74 -1.87 -11.88
N SER A 48 -5.87 -2.46 -11.51
CA SER A 48 -7.18 -1.82 -11.69
C SER A 48 -7.31 -0.59 -10.81
N THR A 49 -6.98 -0.68 -9.51
CA THR A 49 -6.99 0.45 -8.58
C THR A 49 -6.05 1.56 -9.05
N MET A 50 -4.83 1.24 -9.51
CA MET A 50 -3.89 2.24 -10.05
C MET A 50 -4.43 2.95 -11.30
N ARG A 51 -5.10 2.23 -12.21
CA ARG A 51 -5.70 2.83 -13.41
C ARG A 51 -6.84 3.78 -13.05
N ILE A 52 -7.68 3.41 -12.09
CA ILE A 52 -8.82 4.24 -11.67
C ILE A 52 -8.30 5.47 -10.93
N ALA A 53 -7.33 5.32 -10.02
CA ALA A 53 -6.69 6.42 -9.33
C ALA A 53 -6.03 7.40 -10.31
N ALA A 54 -5.26 6.90 -11.29
CA ALA A 54 -4.63 7.74 -12.31
C ALA A 54 -5.66 8.50 -13.17
N LYS A 55 -6.76 7.84 -13.56
CA LYS A 55 -7.86 8.49 -14.31
C LYS A 55 -8.52 9.63 -13.52
N LYS A 56 -8.54 9.54 -12.19
CA LYS A 56 -9.12 10.52 -11.28
C LYS A 56 -8.10 11.53 -10.74
N ASP A 57 -6.87 11.52 -11.26
CA ASP A 57 -5.75 12.37 -10.81
C ASP A 57 -5.38 12.22 -9.32
N VAL A 58 -5.63 11.03 -8.76
CA VAL A 58 -5.30 10.70 -7.37
C VAL A 58 -3.83 10.25 -7.28
N GLY A 59 -3.12 10.71 -6.24
CA GLY A 59 -1.77 10.27 -5.89
C GLY A 59 -1.71 8.78 -5.60
N ILE A 60 -0.69 8.09 -6.13
CA ILE A 60 -0.55 6.64 -5.94
C ILE A 60 0.64 6.38 -5.03
N GLY A 61 0.40 5.67 -3.93
CA GLY A 61 1.43 5.23 -3.01
C GLY A 61 1.48 3.72 -2.88
N ALA A 62 2.65 3.19 -2.60
CA ALA A 62 2.79 1.79 -2.20
C ALA A 62 2.36 1.63 -0.74
N HIS A 63 1.56 0.60 -0.47
CA HIS A 63 1.10 0.25 0.88
C HIS A 63 1.63 -1.12 1.32
N PRO A 64 2.95 -1.24 1.57
CA PRO A 64 3.55 -2.52 1.96
C PRO A 64 3.19 -2.90 3.40
N GLY A 65 2.90 -4.18 3.61
CA GLY A 65 2.56 -4.75 4.90
C GLY A 65 3.32 -6.04 5.20
N PHE A 66 3.03 -6.65 6.34
CA PHE A 66 3.51 -8.00 6.64
C PHE A 66 2.91 -9.01 5.66
N HIS A 67 3.67 -10.07 5.35
CA HIS A 67 3.15 -11.22 4.61
C HIS A 67 2.26 -12.06 5.52
N ASP A 68 1.03 -11.60 5.69
CA ASP A 68 0.04 -12.11 6.63
C ASP A 68 -1.35 -11.82 6.05
N ILE A 69 -1.73 -12.56 5.01
CA ILE A 69 -3.00 -12.35 4.31
C ILE A 69 -4.17 -12.67 5.24
N GLU A 70 -4.09 -13.76 6.00
CA GLU A 70 -5.13 -14.20 6.93
C GLU A 70 -5.36 -13.18 8.05
N GLY A 71 -4.30 -12.55 8.56
CA GLY A 71 -4.37 -11.48 9.55
C GLY A 71 -4.50 -10.08 8.97
N PHE A 72 -4.60 -9.94 7.64
CA PHE A 72 -4.63 -8.67 6.93
C PHE A 72 -3.46 -7.76 7.30
N GLY A 73 -2.28 -8.31 7.60
CA GLY A 73 -1.10 -7.56 8.03
C GLY A 73 -1.27 -6.81 9.35
N ARG A 74 -2.27 -7.18 10.16
CA ARG A 74 -2.57 -6.54 11.46
C ARG A 74 -1.98 -7.28 12.65
N ASN A 75 -1.45 -8.49 12.47
CA ASN A 75 -0.72 -9.17 13.54
C ASN A 75 0.70 -8.60 13.68
N ARG A 76 1.16 -8.42 14.92
CA ARG A 76 2.57 -8.10 15.18
C ARG A 76 3.40 -9.35 14.94
N LEU A 77 4.30 -9.31 13.96
CA LEU A 77 5.19 -10.42 13.64
C LEU A 77 6.64 -10.10 14.03
N SER A 78 7.33 -11.06 14.63
CA SER A 78 8.76 -10.97 14.86
C SER A 78 9.49 -11.62 13.69
N ILE A 79 10.06 -10.78 12.82
CA ILE A 79 10.78 -11.19 11.62
C ILE A 79 12.14 -10.46 11.65
N PRO A 80 13.26 -11.12 11.28
CA PRO A 80 14.55 -10.45 11.20
C PRO A 80 14.49 -9.18 10.33
N ILE A 81 15.09 -8.08 10.80
CA ILE A 81 14.94 -6.77 10.16
C ILE A 81 15.38 -6.77 8.68
N GLY A 82 16.49 -7.44 8.34
CA GLY A 82 16.95 -7.57 6.97
C GLY A 82 15.97 -8.30 6.05
N THR A 83 15.20 -9.24 6.60
CA THR A 83 14.10 -9.90 5.87
C THR A 83 12.96 -8.92 5.64
N LEU A 84 12.56 -8.15 6.64
CA LEU A 84 11.52 -7.13 6.49
C LEU A 84 11.88 -6.06 5.46
N GLN A 85 13.14 -5.60 5.46
CA GLN A 85 13.63 -4.67 4.43
C GLN A 85 13.43 -5.22 3.02
N ASN A 86 13.78 -6.48 2.81
CA ASN A 86 13.63 -7.11 1.49
C ASN A 86 12.15 -7.35 1.14
N GLN A 87 11.29 -7.64 2.11
CA GLN A 87 9.84 -7.75 1.89
C GLN A 87 9.22 -6.40 1.50
N VAL A 88 9.63 -5.29 2.13
CA VAL A 88 9.20 -3.95 1.74
C VAL A 88 9.72 -3.60 0.34
N ARG A 89 11.00 -3.84 0.05
CA ARG A 89 11.59 -3.62 -1.29
C ARG A 89 10.88 -4.41 -2.38
N TYR A 90 10.52 -5.67 -2.10
CA TYR A 90 9.77 -6.51 -3.02
C TYR A 90 8.40 -5.91 -3.35
N GLN A 91 7.65 -5.53 -2.32
CA GLN A 91 6.33 -4.92 -2.45
C GLN A 91 6.38 -3.58 -3.19
N VAL A 92 7.34 -2.72 -2.87
CA VAL A 92 7.56 -1.45 -3.57
C VAL A 92 7.98 -1.70 -5.04
N GLY A 93 8.85 -2.68 -5.29
CA GLY A 93 9.24 -3.07 -6.64
C GLY A 93 8.04 -3.54 -7.48
N ALA A 94 7.16 -4.35 -6.89
CA ALA A 94 5.90 -4.75 -7.52
C ALA A 94 5.03 -3.52 -7.82
N ALA A 95 4.79 -2.64 -6.85
CA ALA A 95 3.99 -1.43 -7.03
C ALA A 95 4.56 -0.50 -8.13
N LEU A 96 5.88 -0.33 -8.19
CA LEU A 96 6.55 0.45 -9.22
C LEU A 96 6.36 -0.14 -10.62
N GLY A 97 6.49 -1.47 -10.75
CA GLY A 97 6.24 -2.17 -12.02
C GLY A 97 4.79 -2.03 -12.49
N MET A 98 3.85 -2.20 -11.56
CA MET A 98 2.41 -2.10 -11.85
C MET A 98 1.99 -0.67 -12.18
N ALA A 99 2.54 0.34 -11.49
CA ALA A 99 2.30 1.74 -11.80
C ALA A 99 2.77 2.08 -13.23
N ARG A 100 3.95 1.61 -13.63
CA ARG A 100 4.43 1.77 -15.02
C ARG A 100 3.50 1.12 -16.02
N ALA A 101 3.02 -0.10 -15.75
CA ALA A 101 2.05 -0.79 -16.60
C ALA A 101 0.68 -0.09 -16.67
N ALA A 102 0.31 0.66 -15.63
CA ALA A 102 -0.87 1.53 -15.59
C ALA A 102 -0.64 2.92 -16.24
N GLY A 103 0.57 3.22 -16.73
CA GLY A 103 0.90 4.52 -17.31
C GLY A 103 1.04 5.65 -16.28
N THR A 104 1.40 5.32 -15.03
CA THR A 104 1.52 6.25 -13.91
C THR A 104 2.80 5.98 -13.10
N THR A 105 2.97 6.69 -11.99
CA THR A 105 4.13 6.57 -11.09
C THR A 105 3.69 6.49 -9.64
N VAL A 106 4.47 5.78 -8.81
CA VAL A 106 4.31 5.79 -7.35
C VAL A 106 4.97 7.06 -6.80
N ARG A 107 4.25 7.79 -5.95
CA ARG A 107 4.64 9.11 -5.40
C ARG A 107 5.07 9.03 -3.94
N HIS A 108 4.54 8.07 -3.19
CA HIS A 108 4.80 7.92 -1.76
C HIS A 108 4.77 6.46 -1.31
N ILE A 109 5.18 6.23 -0.06
CA ILE A 109 5.10 4.95 0.64
C ILE A 109 4.41 5.20 1.99
N LYS A 110 3.52 4.28 2.37
CA LYS A 110 2.93 4.24 3.72
C LYS A 110 2.90 2.79 4.17
N LEU A 111 3.59 2.45 5.25
CA LEU A 111 3.53 1.08 5.77
C LEU A 111 2.09 0.74 6.22
N HIS A 112 1.70 -0.52 6.08
CA HIS A 112 0.39 -1.03 6.47
C HIS A 112 0.36 -1.56 7.91
N GLY A 113 -0.79 -1.41 8.56
CA GLY A 113 -1.19 -2.19 9.73
C GLY A 113 -0.15 -2.25 10.85
N ALA A 114 0.11 -3.48 11.33
CA ALA A 114 1.03 -3.68 12.44
C ALA A 114 2.45 -3.24 12.13
N MET A 115 2.90 -3.36 10.87
CA MET A 115 4.24 -2.93 10.46
C MET A 115 4.41 -1.41 10.65
N SER A 116 3.40 -0.63 10.29
CA SER A 116 3.39 0.83 10.49
C SER A 116 3.37 1.21 11.97
N ASN A 117 2.53 0.55 12.77
CA ASN A 117 2.44 0.81 14.20
C ASN A 117 3.77 0.48 14.90
N MET A 118 4.38 -0.66 14.57
CA MET A 118 5.68 -1.06 15.11
C MET A 118 6.79 -0.08 14.71
N ALA A 119 6.83 0.35 13.45
CA ALA A 119 7.78 1.39 13.02
C ALA A 119 7.54 2.74 13.71
N SER A 120 6.30 3.06 14.12
CA SER A 120 6.02 4.28 14.88
C SER A 120 6.51 4.20 16.35
N GLU A 121 6.71 2.99 16.87
CA GLU A 121 7.18 2.73 18.24
C GLU A 121 8.70 2.50 18.31
N ASP A 122 9.32 2.10 17.19
CA ASP A 122 10.73 1.70 17.10
C ASP A 122 11.44 2.45 15.97
N ALA A 123 12.36 3.35 16.36
CA ALA A 123 13.11 4.17 15.43
C ALA A 123 14.04 3.36 14.51
N ASP A 124 14.64 2.27 15.00
CA ASP A 124 15.53 1.44 14.19
C ASP A 124 14.72 0.69 13.12
N MET A 125 13.52 0.23 13.48
CA MET A 125 12.58 -0.34 12.51
C MET A 125 12.11 0.72 11.51
N ALA A 126 11.81 1.95 11.95
CA ALA A 126 11.44 3.04 11.05
C ALA A 126 12.54 3.35 10.02
N TYR A 127 13.78 3.52 10.47
CA TYR A 127 14.95 3.77 9.61
C TYR A 127 15.23 2.62 8.66
N ALA A 128 14.92 1.39 9.06
CA ALA A 128 15.15 0.24 8.22
C ALA A 128 14.11 0.11 7.09
N LEU A 129 12.86 0.49 7.33
CA LEU A 129 11.73 0.16 6.44
C LEU A 129 11.22 1.30 5.56
N TYR A 130 11.54 2.56 5.87
CA TYR A 130 11.27 3.74 5.02
C TYR A 130 12.51 4.13 4.20
#